data_AF-L1KY76-F1
#
_entry.id   AF-L1KY76-F1
#
_cell.length_a   1.000
_cell.length_b   1.000
_cell.length_c   1.000
_cell.angle_alpha   90.00
_cell.angle_beta   90.00
_cell.angle_gamma   90.00
#
_symmetry.space_group_name_H-M   'P 1'
#
loop_
_entity.id
_entity.type
_entity.pdbx_description
1 polymer ?
#
loop_
_entity_poly.entity_id
_entity_poly.type
_entity_poly.pdbx_seq_one_letter_code
_entity_poly.pdbx_strand_id
1 'polypeptide(L)'
;MEAVRDHRAVIGPPTSWVPSPVTALDDASEAPEVGLGRHRDELRPAAVRQLLGLRGAGELTTAHVRLVAESVGVSVRQVWRWLAQAEETGSTEKPERRRFRITDEIIDVLADYQGNVKRAHEHLVRMAEEAGEKPVGLTTLHDAIARDLDPGFMAGLREGIPAAR
;
A
#
# COMPACT_ATOMS: atom_id res chain seq x y z
N MET A 1 -7.60 26.00 60.54
CA MET A 1 -8.40 27.03 59.84
C MET A 1 -7.43 27.83 58.99
N GLU A 2 -7.69 27.85 57.68
CA GLU A 2 -6.98 28.57 56.60
C GLU A 2 -5.47 28.28 56.44
N ALA A 3 -4.88 28.17 55.24
CA ALA A 3 -5.34 28.55 53.92
C ALA A 3 -4.71 27.67 52.83
N VAL A 4 -5.55 27.38 51.85
CA VAL A 4 -5.23 26.98 50.49
C VAL A 4 -4.27 28.00 49.86
N ARG A 5 -3.27 27.53 49.12
CA ARG A 5 -2.82 28.17 47.86
C ARG A 5 -2.04 27.19 47.00
N ASP A 6 -2.67 26.89 45.87
CA ASP A 6 -2.14 26.26 44.67
C ASP A 6 -1.18 27.25 43.97
N HIS A 7 -0.06 26.75 43.43
CA HIS A 7 0.55 27.28 42.21
C HIS A 7 1.52 26.25 41.59
N ARG A 8 0.94 25.45 40.69
CA ARG A 8 1.45 25.11 39.35
C ARG A 8 2.91 25.47 38.98
N ALA A 9 3.63 24.46 38.48
CA ALA A 9 4.45 24.41 37.25
C ALA A 9 5.98 24.14 37.37
N VAL A 10 6.35 22.98 36.80
CA VAL A 10 7.45 22.76 35.82
C VAL A 10 8.89 22.81 36.35
N ILE A 11 9.57 21.64 36.40
CA ILE A 11 10.79 21.27 35.65
C ILE A 11 10.85 19.71 35.62
N GLY A 12 11.09 19.12 34.44
CA GLY A 12 10.80 17.71 34.11
C GLY A 12 11.73 16.64 34.70
N PRO A 13 11.39 15.34 34.56
CA PRO A 13 12.23 14.24 35.05
C PRO A 13 13.43 13.96 34.12
N PRO A 14 14.55 13.47 34.68
CA PRO A 14 15.86 13.48 34.03
C PRO A 14 16.07 12.40 32.96
N THR A 15 16.88 12.76 31.98
CA THR A 15 17.58 11.91 31.03
C THR A 15 18.49 10.91 31.75
N SER A 16 18.04 9.65 31.87
CA SER A 16 18.93 8.48 31.97
C SER A 16 18.14 7.19 31.75
N TRP A 17 17.82 6.91 30.48
CA TRP A 17 17.47 5.56 30.08
C TRP A 17 18.75 4.72 30.11
N VAL A 18 18.78 3.74 31.01
CA VAL A 18 19.77 2.65 31.04
C VAL A 18 19.01 1.36 30.79
N PRO A 19 19.24 0.62 29.70
CA PRO A 19 18.65 -0.71 29.55
C PRO A 19 19.52 -1.72 30.31
N SER A 20 18.94 -2.38 31.31
CA SER A 20 19.54 -3.60 31.88
C SER A 20 19.27 -4.79 30.94
N PRO A 21 20.28 -5.64 30.69
CA PRO A 21 20.14 -6.83 29.85
C PRO A 21 19.58 -7.98 30.69
N VAL A 22 18.45 -8.56 30.26
CA VAL A 22 18.10 -9.92 30.64
C VAL A 22 18.28 -10.80 29.41
N THR A 23 19.40 -11.50 29.47
CA THR A 23 19.81 -12.74 28.81
C THR A 23 18.74 -13.47 28.01
N ALA A 24 19.02 -13.58 26.72
CA ALA A 24 18.90 -14.77 25.88
C ALA A 24 17.97 -15.88 26.40
N LEU A 25 16.74 -15.90 25.85
CA LEU A 25 16.27 -17.13 25.23
C LEU A 25 16.50 -16.98 23.72
N ASP A 26 17.59 -17.60 23.29
CA ASP A 26 17.85 -17.94 21.89
C ASP A 26 17.10 -19.27 21.63
N ASP A 27 16.10 -19.22 20.75
CA ASP A 27 16.00 -20.06 19.54
C ASP A 27 14.53 -20.27 19.12
N ALA A 28 14.31 -20.21 17.80
CA ALA A 28 13.06 -20.40 17.05
C ALA A 28 11.99 -19.28 17.09
N SER A 29 12.14 -18.27 16.22
CA SER A 29 11.23 -18.06 15.06
C SER A 29 11.47 -16.70 14.40
N GLU A 30 12.44 -16.65 13.50
CA GLU A 30 12.33 -15.77 12.34
C GLU A 30 11.14 -16.25 11.47
N ALA A 31 10.21 -15.32 11.18
CA ALA A 31 8.97 -15.42 10.37
C ALA A 31 7.72 -16.02 11.07
N PRO A 32 6.59 -15.26 11.13
CA PRO A 32 5.78 -15.01 9.93
C PRO A 32 5.11 -13.62 9.84
N GLU A 33 5.87 -12.53 9.67
CA GLU A 33 5.27 -11.20 9.38
C GLU A 33 4.45 -11.20 8.07
N VAL A 34 4.80 -12.08 7.12
CA VAL A 34 4.08 -12.27 5.85
C VAL A 34 2.70 -12.93 6.01
N GLY A 35 2.51 -13.73 7.07
CA GLY A 35 1.26 -14.44 7.35
C GLY A 35 0.17 -13.53 7.92
N LEU A 36 0.54 -12.63 8.84
CA LEU A 36 -0.38 -11.66 9.45
C LEU A 36 -1.00 -10.72 8.42
N GLY A 37 -0.20 -10.31 7.42
CA GLY A 37 -0.69 -9.45 6.33
C GLY A 37 -1.76 -10.12 5.47
N ARG A 38 -1.55 -11.40 5.11
CA ARG A 38 -2.49 -12.19 4.31
C ARG A 38 -3.76 -12.52 5.10
N HIS A 39 -3.60 -12.98 6.34
CA HIS A 39 -4.71 -13.29 7.24
C HIS A 39 -5.58 -12.07 7.51
N ARG A 40 -4.96 -10.90 7.73
CA ARG A 40 -5.68 -9.62 7.82
C ARG A 40 -6.45 -9.29 6.55
N ASP A 41 -5.84 -9.47 5.38
CA ASP A 41 -6.49 -9.20 4.09
C ASP A 41 -7.71 -10.13 3.88
N GLU A 42 -7.64 -11.38 4.36
CA GLU A 42 -8.76 -12.35 4.36
C GLU A 42 -9.88 -11.97 5.33
N LEU A 43 -9.55 -11.45 6.53
CA LEU A 43 -10.54 -11.06 7.54
C LEU A 43 -11.21 -9.72 7.25
N ARG A 44 -10.53 -8.80 6.55
CA ARG A 44 -11.01 -7.44 6.28
C ARG A 44 -12.43 -7.40 5.70
N PRO A 45 -12.79 -8.14 4.62
CA PRO A 45 -14.11 -8.03 4.02
C PRO A 45 -15.25 -8.40 4.98
N ALA A 46 -15.06 -9.45 5.78
CA ALA A 46 -16.05 -9.86 6.78
C ALA A 46 -16.20 -8.82 7.90
N ALA A 47 -15.08 -8.31 8.41
CA ALA A 47 -15.07 -7.26 9.44
C ALA A 47 -15.74 -5.97 8.95
N VAL A 48 -15.44 -5.53 7.72
CA VAL A 48 -16.05 -4.33 7.12
C VAL A 48 -17.55 -4.51 6.91
N ARG A 49 -18.01 -5.66 6.39
CA ARG A 49 -19.45 -5.95 6.25
C ARG A 49 -20.19 -5.86 7.57
N GLN A 50 -19.63 -6.45 8.63
CA GLN A 50 -20.25 -6.43 9.96
C GLN A 50 -20.38 -5.00 10.50
N LEU A 51 -19.31 -4.21 10.42
CA LEU A 51 -19.31 -2.83 10.91
C LEU A 51 -20.23 -1.91 10.09
N LEU A 52 -20.34 -2.12 8.77
CA LEU A 52 -21.32 -1.42 7.93
C LEU A 52 -22.75 -1.80 8.29
N GLY A 53 -23.02 -3.07 8.61
CA GLY A 53 -24.32 -3.52 9.12
C GLY A 53 -24.71 -2.81 10.40
N LEU A 54 -23.80 -2.74 11.38
CA LEU A 54 -24.01 -1.99 12.63
C LEU A 54 -24.22 -0.50 12.38
N ARG A 55 -23.50 0.08 11.40
CA ARG A 55 -23.66 1.50 11.04
C ARG A 55 -25.01 1.78 10.40
N GLY A 56 -25.48 0.91 9.51
CA GLY A 56 -26.80 0.99 8.90
C GLY A 56 -27.95 0.87 9.91
N ALA A 57 -27.74 0.09 10.98
CA ALA A 57 -28.67 -0.02 12.10
C ALA A 57 -28.58 1.14 13.12
N GLY A 58 -27.57 2.02 13.01
CA GLY A 58 -27.33 3.09 13.99
C GLY A 58 -26.68 2.63 15.30
N GLU A 59 -26.14 1.41 15.34
CA GLU A 59 -25.58 0.74 16.53
C GLU A 59 -24.04 0.73 16.55
N LEU A 60 -23.40 1.33 15.55
CA LEU A 60 -21.94 1.36 15.47
C LEU A 60 -21.36 2.22 16.61
N THR A 61 -20.58 1.59 17.48
CA THR A 61 -19.87 2.26 18.58
C THR A 61 -18.36 2.18 18.39
N THR A 62 -17.63 3.06 19.06
CA THR A 62 -16.16 3.01 19.12
C THR A 62 -15.65 1.70 19.72
N ALA A 63 -16.43 1.05 20.60
CA ALA A 63 -16.08 -0.24 21.17
C ALA A 63 -16.08 -1.35 20.11
N HIS A 64 -17.06 -1.37 19.21
CA HIS A 64 -17.10 -2.31 18.07
C HIS A 64 -15.86 -2.15 17.18
N VAL A 65 -15.46 -0.91 16.88
CA VAL A 65 -14.28 -0.64 16.05
C VAL A 65 -12.98 -1.05 16.74
N ARG A 66 -12.87 -0.85 18.06
CA ARG A 66 -11.70 -1.31 18.85
C ARG A 66 -11.58 -2.83 18.88
N LEU A 67 -12.69 -3.52 19.10
CA LEU A 67 -12.73 -4.99 19.11
C LEU A 67 -12.26 -5.56 17.76
N VAL A 68 -12.76 -5.02 16.66
CA VAL A 68 -12.32 -5.42 15.32
C VAL A 68 -10.84 -5.11 15.10
N ALA A 69 -10.38 -3.93 15.52
CA ALA A 69 -8.98 -3.53 15.39
C ALA A 69 -8.03 -4.52 16.10
N GLU A 70 -8.36 -4.93 17.31
CA GLU A 70 -7.60 -5.92 18.08
C GLU A 70 -7.64 -7.30 17.43
N SER A 71 -8.82 -7.79 17.04
CA SER A 71 -8.97 -9.12 16.44
C SER A 71 -8.23 -9.29 15.11
N VAL A 72 -8.09 -8.20 14.34
CA VAL A 72 -7.46 -8.21 13.01
C VAL A 72 -5.99 -7.72 13.08
N GLY A 73 -5.52 -7.27 14.24
CA GLY A 73 -4.15 -6.78 14.42
C GLY A 73 -3.86 -5.46 13.67
N VAL A 74 -4.80 -4.51 13.71
CA VAL A 74 -4.68 -3.19 13.05
C VAL A 74 -5.00 -2.05 14.01
N SER A 75 -4.65 -0.82 13.64
CA SER A 75 -5.06 0.34 14.44
C SER A 75 -6.53 0.71 14.18
N VAL A 76 -7.19 1.29 15.19
CA VAL A 76 -8.56 1.84 15.08
C VAL A 76 -8.68 2.82 13.90
N ARG A 77 -7.66 3.66 13.67
CA ARG A 77 -7.60 4.57 12.51
C ARG A 77 -7.66 3.82 11.18
N GLN A 78 -7.03 2.65 11.09
CA GLN A 78 -7.03 1.84 9.88
C GLN A 78 -8.41 1.23 9.61
N VAL A 79 -9.13 0.80 10.66
CA VAL A 79 -10.51 0.32 10.53
C VAL A 79 -11.44 1.41 10.04
N TRP A 80 -11.34 2.63 10.58
CA TRP A 80 -12.10 3.78 10.08
C TRP A 80 -11.79 4.09 8.61
N ARG A 81 -10.52 3.97 8.20
CA ARG A 81 -10.14 4.13 6.79
C ARG A 81 -10.77 3.06 5.91
N TRP A 82 -10.87 1.81 6.38
CA TRP A 82 -11.56 0.75 5.63
C TRP A 82 -13.05 1.04 5.46
N LEU A 83 -13.73 1.55 6.50
CA LEU A 83 -15.13 1.94 6.42
C LEU A 83 -15.37 3.06 5.43
N ALA A 84 -14.60 4.15 5.54
CA ALA A 84 -14.70 5.27 4.59
C ALA A 84 -14.47 4.81 3.15
N GLN A 85 -13.47 3.95 2.92
CA GLN A 85 -13.17 3.39 1.62
C GLN A 85 -14.29 2.47 1.09
N ALA A 86 -14.89 1.65 1.95
CA ALA A 86 -15.98 0.77 1.54
C ALA A 86 -17.27 1.53 1.23
N GLU A 87 -17.52 2.65 1.92
CA GLU A 87 -18.62 3.56 1.62
C GLU A 87 -18.40 4.29 0.29
N GLU A 88 -17.18 4.75 0.03
CA GLU A 88 -16.82 5.42 -1.23
C GLU A 88 -16.88 4.48 -2.44
N THR A 89 -16.41 3.25 -2.29
CA THR A 89 -16.27 2.30 -3.41
C THR A 89 -17.43 1.32 -3.55
N GLY A 90 -18.30 1.22 -2.55
CA GLY A 90 -19.34 0.19 -2.47
C GLY A 90 -18.80 -1.23 -2.28
N SER A 91 -17.49 -1.41 -2.05
CA SER A 91 -16.86 -2.72 -1.91
C SER A 91 -16.19 -2.90 -0.55
N THR A 92 -16.41 -4.06 0.07
CA THR A 92 -15.73 -4.43 1.33
C THR A 92 -14.33 -4.98 1.12
N GLU A 93 -13.98 -5.26 -0.13
CA GLU A 93 -12.67 -5.82 -0.49
C GLU A 93 -11.57 -4.76 -0.41
N LYS A 94 -10.33 -5.25 -0.27
CA LYS A 94 -9.18 -4.40 -0.47
C LYS A 94 -9.13 -4.02 -1.95
N PRO A 95 -9.03 -2.73 -2.30
CA PRO A 95 -8.90 -2.35 -3.70
C PRO A 95 -7.66 -3.03 -4.25
N GLU A 96 -7.80 -3.64 -5.42
CA GLU A 96 -6.65 -4.09 -6.16
C GLU A 96 -5.70 -2.90 -6.33
N ARG A 97 -4.42 -3.13 -6.04
CA ARG A 97 -3.40 -2.14 -6.38
C ARG A 97 -3.46 -2.01 -7.90
N ARG A 98 -3.95 -0.87 -8.41
CA ARG A 98 -3.88 -0.51 -9.83
C ARG A 98 -2.41 -0.53 -10.22
N ARG A 99 -1.96 -1.61 -10.83
CA ARG A 99 -0.58 -1.76 -11.31
C ARG A 99 -0.47 -1.01 -12.63
N PHE A 100 0.70 -0.42 -12.88
CA PHE A 100 1.04 0.09 -14.21
C PHE A 100 0.92 -1.06 -15.23
N ARG A 101 0.20 -0.84 -16.33
CA ARG A 101 -0.03 -1.81 -17.40
C ARG A 101 0.57 -1.26 -18.68
N ILE A 102 1.18 -2.13 -19.47
CA ILE A 102 1.61 -1.76 -20.82
C ILE A 102 0.38 -1.53 -21.70
N THR A 103 0.27 -0.31 -22.25
CA THR A 103 -0.76 0.09 -23.23
C THR A 103 -0.21 -0.02 -24.65
N ASP A 104 -1.10 0.01 -25.64
CA ASP A 104 -0.70 0.01 -27.06
C ASP A 104 0.22 1.21 -27.39
N GLU A 105 -0.04 2.38 -26.81
CA GLU A 105 0.83 3.56 -26.95
C GLU A 105 2.25 3.30 -26.42
N ILE A 106 2.39 2.59 -25.30
CA ILE A 106 3.71 2.21 -24.76
C ILE A 106 4.39 1.19 -25.68
N ILE A 107 3.62 0.29 -26.31
CA ILE A 107 4.14 -0.66 -27.30
C ILE A 107 4.67 0.09 -28.52
N ASP A 108 3.96 1.10 -29.01
CA ASP A 108 4.39 1.93 -30.14
C ASP A 108 5.70 2.66 -29.81
N VAL A 109 5.80 3.28 -28.63
CA VAL A 109 7.04 3.92 -28.18
C VAL A 109 8.17 2.89 -28.06
N LEU A 110 7.92 1.68 -27.55
CA LEU A 110 8.92 0.62 -27.51
C LEU A 110 9.36 0.22 -28.92
N ALA A 111 8.46 0.16 -29.89
CA ALA A 111 8.75 -0.17 -31.28
C ALA A 111 9.61 0.92 -31.96
N ASP A 112 9.30 2.19 -31.74
CA ASP A 112 10.08 3.34 -32.24
C ASP A 112 11.54 3.28 -31.78
N TYR A 113 11.78 2.70 -30.61
CA TYR A 113 13.11 2.50 -30.04
C TYR A 113 13.62 1.05 -30.12
N GLN A 114 13.04 0.21 -31.00
CA GLN A 114 13.49 -1.18 -31.25
C GLN A 114 13.60 -2.02 -29.96
N GLY A 115 12.68 -1.84 -29.02
CA GLY A 115 12.66 -2.51 -27.73
C GLY A 115 13.69 -1.98 -26.72
N ASN A 116 14.35 -0.84 -26.98
CA ASN A 116 15.23 -0.19 -26.02
C ASN A 116 14.42 0.51 -24.92
N VAL A 117 14.19 -0.23 -23.83
CA VAL A 117 13.37 0.19 -22.69
C VAL A 117 13.84 1.50 -22.07
N LYS A 118 15.16 1.75 -22.03
CA LYS A 118 15.69 3.01 -21.46
C LYS A 118 15.31 4.21 -22.32
N ARG A 119 15.47 4.12 -23.65
CA ARG A 119 15.11 5.21 -24.57
C ARG A 119 13.60 5.43 -24.62
N ALA A 120 12.82 4.35 -24.62
CA ALA A 120 11.38 4.42 -24.50
C ALA A 120 10.95 5.09 -23.19
N HIS A 121 11.61 4.75 -22.07
CA HIS A 121 11.36 5.41 -20.78
C HIS A 121 11.66 6.91 -20.82
N GLU A 122 12.81 7.32 -21.35
CA GLU A 122 13.16 8.74 -21.53
C GLU A 122 12.08 9.48 -22.34
N HIS A 123 11.55 8.86 -23.39
CA HIS A 123 10.46 9.43 -24.18
C HIS A 123 9.14 9.53 -23.40
N LEU A 124 8.74 8.47 -22.70
CA LEU A 124 7.52 8.45 -21.88
C LEU A 124 7.58 9.47 -20.74
N VAL A 125 8.76 9.69 -20.16
CA VAL A 125 8.98 10.74 -19.16
C VAL A 125 8.68 12.12 -19.75
N ARG A 126 9.23 12.41 -20.94
CA ARG A 126 8.98 13.68 -21.62
C ARG A 126 7.49 13.87 -21.94
N MET A 127 6.82 12.84 -22.47
CA MET A 127 5.38 12.88 -22.75
C MET A 127 4.56 13.16 -21.48
N ALA A 128 4.90 12.52 -20.36
CA ALA A 128 4.23 12.75 -19.08
C ALA A 128 4.47 14.18 -18.58
N GLU A 129 5.70 14.70 -18.67
CA GLU A 129 6.03 16.07 -18.28
C GLU A 129 5.28 17.11 -19.13
N GLU A 130 5.18 16.90 -20.44
CA GLU A 130 4.42 17.75 -21.37
C GLU A 130 2.91 17.72 -21.07
N ALA A 131 2.38 16.57 -20.65
CA ALA A 131 1.00 16.41 -20.22
C ALA A 131 0.73 16.90 -18.78
N GLY A 132 1.76 17.28 -18.02
CA GLY A 132 1.65 17.63 -16.61
C GLY A 132 1.35 16.44 -15.69
N GLU A 133 1.61 15.23 -16.16
CA GLU A 133 1.44 13.97 -15.42
C GLU A 133 2.73 13.55 -14.72
N LYS A 134 2.58 12.71 -13.69
CA LYS A 134 3.74 12.14 -13.00
C LYS A 134 4.34 11.00 -13.84
N PRO A 135 5.63 11.06 -14.22
CA PRO A 135 6.24 10.02 -15.03
C PRO A 135 6.35 8.69 -14.28
N VAL A 136 6.26 7.59 -15.04
CA VAL A 136 6.53 6.25 -14.55
C VAL A 136 8.02 6.06 -14.28
N GLY A 137 8.38 5.31 -13.23
CA GLY A 137 9.77 4.95 -12.97
C GLY A 137 10.27 3.85 -13.90
N LEU A 138 11.57 3.86 -14.22
CA LEU A 138 12.18 2.85 -15.11
C LEU A 138 11.99 1.42 -14.60
N THR A 139 12.15 1.19 -13.29
CA THR A 139 11.89 -0.14 -12.68
C THR A 139 10.45 -0.58 -12.85
N THR A 140 9.49 0.34 -12.67
CA THR A 140 8.06 0.05 -12.87
C THR A 140 7.75 -0.32 -14.31
N LEU A 141 8.41 0.34 -15.28
CA LEU A 141 8.28 -0.01 -16.68
C LEU A 141 8.86 -1.41 -16.96
N HIS A 142 10.05 -1.74 -16.42
CA HIS A 142 10.63 -3.07 -16.54
C HIS A 142 9.72 -4.17 -15.96
N ASP A 143 9.18 -3.95 -14.76
CA ASP A 143 8.28 -4.90 -14.10
C ASP A 143 6.99 -5.12 -14.89
N ALA A 144 6.45 -4.05 -15.49
CA ALA A 144 5.27 -4.14 -16.34
C ALA A 144 5.56 -4.87 -17.65
N ILE A 145 6.69 -4.58 -18.32
CA ILE A 145 7.10 -5.28 -19.54
C ILE A 145 7.27 -6.78 -19.27
N ALA A 146 7.99 -7.15 -18.21
CA ALA A 146 8.24 -8.56 -17.88
C ALA A 146 6.96 -9.34 -17.55
N ARG A 147 5.92 -8.65 -17.10
CA ARG A 147 4.61 -9.24 -16.78
C ARG A 147 3.67 -9.29 -17.99
N ASP A 148 3.65 -8.24 -18.80
CA ASP A 148 2.61 -8.01 -19.80
C ASP A 148 3.04 -8.39 -21.22
N LEU A 149 4.35 -8.44 -21.52
CA LEU A 149 4.88 -8.73 -22.85
C LEU A 149 5.69 -10.03 -22.86
N ASP A 150 5.46 -10.84 -23.90
CA ASP A 150 6.23 -12.06 -24.14
C ASP A 150 7.68 -11.74 -24.56
N PRO A 151 8.69 -12.50 -24.10
CA PRO A 151 10.08 -12.30 -24.51
C PRO A 151 10.31 -12.38 -26.02
N GLY A 152 9.55 -13.21 -26.75
CA GLY A 152 9.59 -13.31 -28.21
C GLY A 152 9.05 -12.07 -28.91
N PHE A 153 8.00 -11.45 -28.35
CA PHE A 153 7.52 -10.14 -28.81
C PHE A 153 8.61 -9.07 -28.65
N MET A 154 9.23 -9.02 -27.46
CA MET A 154 10.34 -8.08 -27.20
C MET A 154 11.56 -8.34 -28.09
N ALA A 155 11.84 -9.59 -28.46
CA ALA A 155 12.87 -9.93 -29.43
C ALA A 155 12.51 -9.42 -30.84
N GLY A 156 11.25 -9.58 -31.26
CA GLY A 156 10.77 -9.06 -32.55
C GLY A 156 10.94 -7.54 -32.69
N LEU A 157 10.70 -6.79 -31.60
CA LEU A 157 10.94 -5.34 -31.59
C LEU A 157 12.41 -4.99 -31.87
N ARG A 158 13.36 -5.80 -31.39
CA ARG A 158 14.80 -5.58 -31.60
C ARG A 158 15.24 -5.88 -33.04
N GLU A 159 14.57 -6.83 -33.68
CA GLU A 159 14.82 -7.21 -35.07
C GLU A 159 14.15 -6.25 -36.07
N GLY A 160 13.30 -5.33 -35.58
CA GLY A 160 12.57 -4.38 -36.42
C GLY A 160 11.46 -5.04 -37.23
N ILE A 161 11.05 -6.25 -36.88
CA ILE A 161 9.90 -6.92 -37.49
C ILE A 161 8.66 -6.33 -36.82
N PRO A 162 7.86 -5.51 -37.51
CA PRO A 162 6.62 -5.01 -36.92
C PRO A 162 5.76 -6.21 -36.56
N ALA A 163 5.25 -6.25 -35.33
CA ALA A 163 4.23 -7.20 -34.97
C ALA A 163 3.07 -7.05 -35.96
N ALA A 164 2.77 -8.11 -36.70
CA ALA A 164 1.69 -8.11 -37.67
C ALA A 164 0.40 -7.66 -36.95
N ARG A 165 -0.18 -6.58 -37.47
CA ARG A 165 -1.45 -5.99 -37.01
C ARG A 165 -2.63 -6.82 -37.52
#